data_AF-A0A3S0FJ62-F1
#
_entry.id   AF-A0A3S0FJ62-F1
#
_cell.length_a   1.000
_cell.length_b   1.000
_cell.length_c   1.000
_cell.angle_alpha   90.00
_cell.angle_beta   90.00
_cell.angle_gamma   90.00
#
_symmetry.space_group_name_H-M   'P 1'
#
loop_
_entity.id
_entity.type
_entity.pdbx_description
1 polymer ?
#
loop_
_entity_poly.entity_id
_entity_poly.type
_entity_poly.pdbx_seq_one_letter_code
_entity_poly.pdbx_strand_id
1 'polypeptide(L)'
;MTSLQVSAQKQLRQLIEQIERLEEEKKALAGDIRDKYLEAKGVGFDVKILRKVISLRKKSQTERQEEDSILAVYLHALGMLDDATNVQLPPDMESEVMDAAE
;
A
#
# COMPACT_ATOMS: atom_id res chain seq x y z
N MET A 1 -44.64 -23.47 -3.56
CA MET A 1 -43.38 -23.56 -2.79
C MET A 1 -42.44 -24.47 -3.55
N THR A 2 -41.29 -23.96 -3.98
CA THR A 2 -40.30 -24.77 -4.71
C THR A 2 -39.44 -25.48 -3.67
N SER A 3 -39.61 -26.78 -3.50
CA SER A 3 -38.74 -27.58 -2.63
C SER A 3 -37.46 -27.94 -3.37
N LEU A 4 -36.32 -27.78 -2.70
CA LEU A 4 -35.02 -28.24 -3.21
C LEU A 4 -34.98 -29.77 -3.20
N GLN A 5 -34.49 -30.38 -4.28
CA GLN A 5 -34.23 -31.81 -4.33
C GLN A 5 -33.22 -32.20 -3.23
N VAL A 6 -33.37 -33.39 -2.64
CA VAL A 6 -32.53 -33.87 -1.51
C VAL A 6 -31.03 -33.82 -1.81
N SER A 7 -30.61 -34.07 -3.05
CA SER A 7 -29.21 -33.92 -3.49
C SER A 7 -28.72 -32.47 -3.39
N ALA A 8 -29.52 -31.52 -3.87
CA ALA A 8 -29.21 -30.09 -3.78
C ALA A 8 -29.16 -29.60 -2.33
N GLN A 9 -30.01 -30.14 -1.44
CA GLN A 9 -29.96 -29.83 0.00
C GLN A 9 -28.65 -30.31 0.65
N LYS A 10 -28.14 -31.49 0.26
CA LYS A 10 -26.86 -32.01 0.76
C LYS A 10 -25.67 -31.16 0.28
N GLN A 11 -25.67 -30.79 -1.01
CA GLN A 11 -24.63 -29.91 -1.58
C GLN A 11 -24.62 -28.54 -0.91
N LEU A 12 -25.81 -27.96 -0.66
CA LEU A 12 -25.93 -26.68 0.04
C LEU A 12 -25.34 -26.76 1.45
N ARG A 13 -25.65 -27.81 2.22
CA ARG A 13 -25.07 -28.01 3.56
C ARG A 13 -23.56 -28.10 3.52
N GLN A 14 -22.99 -28.89 2.60
CA GLN A 14 -21.55 -29.01 2.44
C GLN A 14 -20.88 -27.68 2.09
N LEU A 15 -21.48 -26.88 1.20
CA LEU A 15 -20.97 -25.55 0.85
C LEU A 15 -20.99 -24.61 2.06
N ILE A 16 -22.07 -24.59 2.82
CA ILE A 16 -22.18 -23.76 4.03
C ILE A 16 -21.11 -24.16 5.04
N GLU A 17 -20.98 -25.45 5.34
CA GLU A 17 -19.97 -25.96 6.29
C GLU A 17 -18.53 -25.66 5.83
N GLN A 18 -18.27 -25.59 4.52
CA GLN A 18 -16.96 -25.19 4.00
C GLN A 18 -16.73 -23.68 4.17
N ILE A 19 -17.73 -22.85 3.86
CA ILE A 19 -17.65 -21.40 4.01
C ILE A 19 -17.48 -21.01 5.48
N GLU A 20 -18.21 -21.64 6.40
CA GLU A 20 -18.08 -21.37 7.84
C GLU A 20 -16.67 -21.66 8.35
N ARG A 21 -16.09 -22.80 7.95
CA ARG A 21 -14.68 -23.11 8.26
C ARG A 21 -13.71 -22.05 7.71
N LEU A 22 -13.89 -21.62 6.46
CA LEU A 22 -13.05 -20.58 5.86
C LEU A 22 -13.19 -19.22 6.56
N GLU A 23 -14.40 -18.85 7.02
CA GLU A 23 -14.61 -17.62 7.78
C GLU A 23 -13.98 -17.70 9.20
N GLU A 24 -13.99 -18.87 9.84
CA GLU A 24 -13.26 -19.10 11.09
C GLU A 24 -11.75 -18.96 10.90
N GLU A 25 -11.18 -19.59 9.86
CA GLU A 25 -9.75 -19.48 9.53
C GLU A 25 -9.35 -18.02 9.23
N LYS A 26 -10.15 -17.31 8.45
CA LYS A 26 -9.96 -15.89 8.15
C LYS A 26 -9.99 -15.03 9.42
N LYS A 27 -10.89 -15.34 10.36
CA LYS A 27 -10.96 -14.64 11.66
C LYS A 27 -9.71 -14.91 12.50
N ALA A 28 -9.22 -16.14 12.54
CA ALA A 28 -7.98 -16.49 13.23
C ALA A 28 -6.79 -15.73 12.64
N LEU A 29 -6.63 -15.76 11.30
CA LEU A 29 -5.58 -15.03 10.60
C LEU A 29 -5.67 -13.51 10.81
N ALA A 30 -6.88 -12.95 10.84
CA ALA A 30 -7.07 -11.54 11.15
C ALA A 30 -6.62 -11.19 12.58
N GLY A 31 -6.81 -12.12 13.52
CA GLY A 31 -6.25 -12.04 14.88
C GLY A 31 -4.72 -12.01 14.87
N ASP A 32 -4.10 -12.98 14.20
CA ASP A 32 -2.63 -13.06 14.09
C ASP A 32 -2.02 -11.79 13.48
N ILE A 33 -2.64 -11.26 12.42
CA ILE A 33 -2.23 -9.99 11.79
C ILE A 33 -2.34 -8.83 12.78
N ARG A 34 -3.42 -8.78 13.57
CA ARG A 34 -3.60 -7.73 14.58
C ARG A 34 -2.51 -7.81 15.64
N ASP A 35 -2.18 -9.00 16.11
CA ASP A 35 -1.16 -9.20 17.14
C ASP A 35 0.22 -8.79 16.63
N LYS A 36 0.55 -9.06 15.35
CA LYS A 36 1.79 -8.55 14.73
C LYS A 36 1.87 -7.02 14.68
N TYR A 37 0.76 -6.34 14.42
CA TYR A 37 0.72 -4.88 14.51
C TYR A 37 0.87 -4.38 15.95
N LEU A 38 0.34 -5.09 16.94
CA LEU A 38 0.51 -4.74 18.35
C LEU A 38 1.94 -4.97 18.83
N GLU A 39 2.58 -6.06 18.40
CA GLU A 39 4.01 -6.33 18.62
C GLU A 39 4.86 -5.20 18.05
N ALA A 40 4.63 -4.82 16.78
CA ALA A 40 5.34 -3.70 16.15
C ALA A 40 5.13 -2.38 16.90
N LYS A 41 3.92 -2.13 17.40
CA LYS A 41 3.64 -0.96 18.26
C LYS A 41 4.43 -1.01 19.57
N GLY A 42 4.53 -2.18 20.20
CA GLY A 42 5.30 -2.36 21.45
C GLY A 42 6.80 -2.11 21.27
N VAL A 43 7.34 -2.38 20.08
CA VAL A 43 8.73 -2.05 19.70
C VAL A 43 8.92 -0.56 19.38
N GLY A 44 7.83 0.18 19.17
CA GLY A 44 7.86 1.62 18.89
C GLY A 44 7.61 2.01 17.43
N PHE A 45 7.18 1.08 16.57
CA PHE A 45 6.80 1.40 15.19
C PHE A 45 5.41 2.05 15.11
N ASP A 46 5.25 2.99 14.16
CA ASP A 46 3.93 3.54 13.81
C ASP A 46 3.14 2.54 12.92
N VAL A 47 2.12 1.94 13.52
CA VAL A 47 1.19 1.00 12.87
C VAL A 47 0.49 1.61 11.66
N LYS A 48 0.17 2.92 11.68
CA LYS A 48 -0.50 3.61 10.57
C LYS A 48 0.41 3.64 9.34
N ILE A 49 1.69 3.94 9.54
CA ILE A 49 2.68 3.96 8.47
C ILE A 49 2.95 2.53 7.97
N LEU A 50 3.06 1.54 8.85
CA LEU A 50 3.21 0.13 8.43
C LEU A 50 2.05 -0.35 7.54
N ARG A 51 0.80 0.01 7.88
CA ARG A 51 -0.36 -0.30 7.03
C ARG A 51 -0.27 0.38 5.66
N LYS A 52 0.17 1.64 5.62
CA LYS A 52 0.41 2.36 4.36
C LYS A 52 1.48 1.66 3.51
N VAL A 53 2.60 1.28 4.12
CA VAL A 53 3.68 0.55 3.44
C VAL A 53 3.19 -0.79 2.88
N ILE A 54 2.44 -1.58 3.64
CA ILE A 54 1.87 -2.84 3.15
C ILE A 54 0.90 -2.61 1.99
N SER A 55 0.05 -1.57 2.07
CA SER A 55 -0.86 -1.21 0.98
C SER A 55 -0.10 -0.80 -0.28
N LEU A 56 0.96 0.00 -0.15
CA LEU A 56 1.83 0.34 -1.26
C LEU A 56 2.46 -0.92 -1.85
N ARG A 57 3.02 -1.79 -1.00
CA ARG A 57 3.68 -3.05 -1.41
C ARG A 57 2.79 -3.99 -2.23
N LYS A 58 1.46 -3.90 -2.11
CA LYS A 58 0.50 -4.67 -2.91
C LYS A 58 0.31 -4.15 -4.33
N LYS A 59 0.56 -2.85 -4.58
CA LYS A 59 0.48 -2.25 -5.91
C LYS A 59 1.70 -2.62 -6.74
N SER A 60 1.52 -2.76 -8.05
CA SER A 60 2.64 -2.93 -8.99
C SER A 60 3.53 -1.69 -9.02
N GLN A 61 4.76 -1.82 -9.54
CA GLN A 61 5.66 -0.68 -9.66
C GLN A 61 5.10 0.39 -10.61
N THR A 62 4.49 -0.03 -11.71
CA THR A 62 3.87 0.86 -12.71
C THR A 62 2.71 1.65 -12.11
N GLU A 63 1.77 0.98 -11.43
CA GLU A 63 0.64 1.67 -10.78
C GLU A 63 1.11 2.69 -9.74
N ARG A 64 2.18 2.40 -8.99
CA ARG A 64 2.75 3.37 -8.05
C ARG A 64 3.33 4.58 -8.76
N GLN A 65 4.09 4.38 -9.83
CA GLN A 65 4.69 5.47 -10.59
C GLN A 65 3.64 6.39 -11.22
N GLU A 66 2.56 5.81 -11.76
CA GLU A 66 1.44 6.56 -12.31
C GLU A 66 0.73 7.39 -11.24
N GLU A 67 0.38 6.77 -10.11
CA GLU A 67 -0.25 7.46 -8.98
C GLU A 67 0.64 8.55 -8.40
N ASP A 68 1.94 8.28 -8.21
CA ASP A 68 2.91 9.23 -7.67
C ASP A 68 3.09 10.43 -8.62
N SER A 69 3.08 10.20 -9.94
CA SER A 69 3.15 11.26 -10.95
C SER A 69 1.93 12.18 -10.88
N ILE A 70 0.73 11.62 -10.78
CA ILE A 70 -0.52 12.39 -10.65
C ILE A 70 -0.55 13.15 -9.32
N LEU A 71 -0.14 12.49 -8.23
CA LEU A 71 -0.06 13.09 -6.91
C LEU A 71 0.88 14.29 -6.90
N ALA A 72 2.06 14.17 -7.52
CA ALA A 72 3.02 15.25 -7.64
C ALA A 72 2.43 16.47 -8.36
N VAL A 73 1.71 16.26 -9.47
CA VAL A 73 1.03 17.35 -10.20
C VAL A 73 0.01 18.06 -9.31
N TYR A 74 -0.79 17.33 -8.55
CA TYR A 74 -1.79 17.92 -7.65
C TYR A 74 -1.16 18.66 -6.47
N LEU A 75 -0.12 18.09 -5.85
CA LEU A 75 0.57 18.76 -4.74
C LEU A 75 1.30 20.02 -5.20
N HIS A 76 1.91 20.00 -6.40
CA HIS A 76 2.51 21.19 -7.01
C HIS A 76 1.45 22.26 -7.28
N ALA A 77 0.31 21.89 -7.87
CA ALA A 77 -0.80 22.83 -8.11
C ALA A 77 -1.37 23.45 -6.83
N LEU A 78 -1.26 22.75 -5.69
CA LEU A 78 -1.68 23.22 -4.37
C LEU A 78 -0.59 23.97 -3.60
N GLY A 79 0.61 24.14 -4.17
CA GLY A 79 1.76 24.75 -3.47
C GLY A 79 2.23 23.93 -2.26
N MET A 80 1.95 22.63 -2.24
CA MET A 80 2.37 21.69 -1.19
C MET A 80 3.66 20.95 -1.56
N LEU A 81 4.06 21.02 -2.83
CA LEU A 81 5.42 20.79 -3.29
C LEU A 81 6.06 22.16 -3.47
N ASP A 82 6.71 22.66 -2.42
CA ASP A 82 7.67 23.76 -2.59
C ASP A 82 8.87 23.22 -3.38
N ASP A 83 9.55 24.08 -4.14
CA ASP A 83 10.81 23.83 -4.86
C ASP A 83 11.98 23.42 -3.92
N ALA A 84 11.80 22.39 -3.08
CA ALA A 84 12.85 21.76 -2.28
C ALA A 84 13.74 20.83 -3.12
N THR A 85 13.60 20.90 -4.45
CA THR A 85 14.68 20.62 -5.39
C THR A 85 15.23 21.91 -5.99
N ASN A 86 15.51 22.92 -5.17
CA ASN A 86 16.83 23.53 -5.30
C ASN A 86 17.85 22.46 -4.87
N VAL A 87 18.04 21.45 -5.74
CA VAL A 87 19.32 20.76 -5.83
C VAL A 87 20.26 21.87 -6.25
N GLN A 88 20.82 22.56 -5.25
CA GLN A 88 22.02 23.33 -5.44
C GLN A 88 23.00 22.31 -6.04
N LEU A 89 23.22 22.38 -7.36
CA LEU A 89 24.39 21.74 -7.92
C LEU A 89 25.57 22.23 -7.06
N PRO A 90 26.48 21.35 -6.67
CA PRO A 90 27.67 21.78 -5.95
C PRO A 90 28.30 22.96 -6.71
N PRO A 91 28.72 24.03 -6.02
CA PRO A 91 29.19 25.28 -6.62
C PRO A 91 30.39 25.10 -7.58
N ASP A 92 30.99 23.92 -7.55
CA ASP A 92 32.14 23.47 -8.32
C ASP A 92 31.89 23.38 -9.83
N MET A 93 30.64 23.50 -10.31
CA MET A 93 30.30 23.43 -11.75
C MET A 93 30.05 24.80 -12.42
N GLU A 94 30.26 25.93 -11.74
CA GLU A 94 30.20 27.26 -12.38
C GLU A 94 31.57 27.76 -12.88
N SER A 95 32.70 27.18 -12.43
CA SER A 95 34.04 27.69 -12.75
C SER A 95 34.68 27.13 -14.03
N GLU A 96 34.16 26.05 -14.62
CA GLU A 96 34.80 25.44 -15.82
C GLU A 96 34.37 26.06 -17.16
N VAL A 97 33.36 26.92 -17.19
CA VAL A 97 32.89 27.55 -18.45
C VAL A 97 33.53 28.91 -18.74
N MET A 98 34.33 29.47 -17.82
CA MET A 98 34.98 30.77 -18.01
C MET A 98 36.46 30.69 -18.44
N ASP A 99 37.13 29.54 -18.29
CA ASP A 99 38.57 29.41 -18.59
C ASP A 99 38.87 28.97 -20.05
N ALA A 100 37.84 28.91 -20.90
CA ALA A 100 37.97 28.56 -22.32
C ALA A 100 37.72 29.76 -23.27
N ALA A 101 37.61 30.98 -22.72
CA ALA A 101 37.32 32.20 -23.47
C ALA A 101 38.41 33.29 -23.33
N GLU A 102 39.61 32.92 -22.93
CA GLU A 102 40.83 33.73 -23.08
C GLU A 102 41.88 32.95 -23.90
#